data_AF-A0A0Q6VA01-F1
#
_entry.id   AF-A0A0Q6VA01-F1
#
_cell.length_a   1.000
_cell.length_b   1.000
_cell.length_c   1.000
_cell.angle_alpha   90.00
_cell.angle_beta   90.00
_cell.angle_gamma   90.00
#
_symmetry.space_group_name_H-M   'P 1'
#
loop_
_entity.id
_entity.type
_entity.pdbx_description
1 polymer ?
#
loop_
_entity_poly.entity_id
_entity_poly.type
_entity_poly.pdbx_seq_one_letter_code
_entity_poly.pdbx_strand_id
1 'polypeptide(L)'
;MQRHVPQTAGKTAAVALLNPVVGEIASALLDLGGAAHRDVVVAYVAKQRGLYRPPDSLRRELGAAFDAYCDGACDPRAPGLLHLPYGPQSARWALTDRGYRMLRMGEAR
;
A
#
# COMPACT_ATOMS: atom_id res chain seq x y z
N MET A 1 6.00 33.73 5.39
CA MET A 1 4.83 32.90 5.06
C MET A 1 5.33 31.52 4.62
N GLN A 2 5.81 30.68 5.55
CA GLN A 2 6.38 29.36 5.22
C GLN A 2 5.25 28.34 5.10
N ARG A 3 5.12 27.71 3.93
CA ARG A 3 4.21 26.57 3.72
C ARG A 3 4.93 25.31 4.17
N HIS A 4 4.45 24.69 5.24
CA HIS A 4 4.85 23.35 5.66
C HIS A 4 4.52 22.37 4.53
N VAL A 5 5.55 21.85 3.88
CA VAL A 5 5.47 20.68 2.99
C VAL A 5 5.57 19.43 3.85
N PRO A 6 4.68 18.43 3.71
CA PRO A 6 4.81 17.17 4.44
C PRO A 6 6.04 16.41 3.93
N GLN A 7 6.96 16.13 4.84
CA GLN A 7 8.24 15.48 4.60
C GLN A 7 8.08 13.98 4.93
N THR A 8 7.66 13.18 3.95
CA THR A 8 7.55 11.70 4.05
C THR A 8 8.18 10.97 2.84
N ALA A 9 9.05 11.64 2.08
CA ALA A 9 9.52 11.16 0.77
C ALA A 9 10.71 10.17 0.81
N GLY A 10 11.32 9.92 1.97
CA GLY A 10 12.65 9.29 2.03
C GLY A 10 12.70 7.78 1.82
N LYS A 11 11.66 7.01 2.22
CA LYS A 11 11.81 5.55 2.36
C LYS A 11 10.64 4.70 1.86
N THR A 12 9.47 5.31 1.64
CA THR A 12 8.49 4.88 0.62
C THR A 12 9.16 4.78 -0.76
N ALA A 13 10.21 5.57 -1.00
CA ALA A 13 11.00 5.60 -2.23
C ALA A 13 11.51 4.22 -2.69
N ALA A 14 11.95 3.32 -1.79
CA ALA A 14 12.53 2.03 -2.20
C ALA A 14 11.47 1.01 -2.70
N VAL A 15 10.27 1.03 -2.11
CA VAL A 15 9.13 0.23 -2.59
C VAL A 15 8.46 0.93 -3.78
N ALA A 16 8.37 2.26 -3.75
CA ALA A 16 7.89 3.08 -4.86
C ALA A 16 8.80 3.00 -6.10
N LEU A 17 10.10 2.75 -5.92
CA LEU A 17 11.08 2.52 -6.99
C LEU A 17 10.76 1.26 -7.81
N LEU A 18 10.07 0.27 -7.21
CA LEU A 18 9.62 -0.93 -7.90
C LEU A 18 8.19 -0.78 -8.44
N ASN A 19 7.30 -0.14 -7.66
CA ASN A 19 5.99 0.33 -8.14
C ASN A 19 5.44 1.39 -7.16
N PRO A 20 5.22 2.66 -7.60
CA PRO A 20 4.76 3.74 -6.72
C PRO A 20 3.39 3.45 -6.09
N VAL A 21 2.50 2.79 -6.82
CA VAL A 21 1.16 2.43 -6.34
C VAL A 21 1.23 1.38 -5.23
N VAL A 22 2.15 0.41 -5.34
CA VAL A 22 2.38 -0.60 -4.29
C VAL A 22 2.95 0.05 -3.03
N GLY A 23 3.80 1.07 -3.18
CA GLY A 23 4.28 1.89 -2.06
C GLY A 23 3.13 2.57 -1.31
N GLU A 24 2.22 3.23 -2.05
CA GLU A 24 1.04 3.87 -1.46
C GLU A 24 0.11 2.86 -0.76
N ILE A 25 -0.11 1.70 -1.35
CA ILE A 25 -0.90 0.62 -0.75
C ILE A 25 -0.26 0.14 0.56
N ALA A 26 1.06 -0.08 0.56
CA ALA A 26 1.77 -0.59 1.72
C ALA A 26 1.79 0.43 2.87
N SER A 27 2.03 1.71 2.57
CA SER A 27 1.92 2.80 3.55
C SER A 27 0.50 2.94 4.09
N ALA A 28 -0.52 2.91 3.23
CA ALA A 28 -1.91 2.97 3.66
C ALA A 28 -2.29 1.79 4.56
N LEU A 29 -1.83 0.58 4.23
CA LEU A 29 -2.02 -0.58 5.09
C LEU A 29 -1.37 -0.36 6.45
N LEU A 30 -0.12 0.10 6.51
CA LEU A 30 0.58 0.38 7.76
C LEU A 30 -0.20 1.35 8.66
N ASP A 31 -0.67 2.46 8.10
CA ASP A 31 -1.47 3.46 8.81
C ASP A 31 -2.80 2.91 9.32
N LEU A 32 -3.39 1.95 8.61
CA LEU A 32 -4.62 1.24 8.98
C LEU A 32 -4.39 0.10 9.99
N GLY A 33 -3.19 0.00 10.58
CA GLY A 33 -2.82 -1.07 11.52
C GLY A 33 -2.16 -2.29 10.87
N GLY A 34 -1.82 -2.18 9.58
CA GLY A 34 -1.13 -3.15 8.73
C GLY A 34 -1.98 -4.26 8.12
N ALA A 35 -3.31 -4.24 8.34
CA ALA A 35 -4.24 -5.10 7.62
C ALA A 35 -5.59 -4.41 7.38
N ALA A 36 -6.03 -4.34 6.13
CA ALA A 36 -7.30 -3.71 5.76
C ALA A 36 -7.93 -4.32 4.50
N HIS A 37 -9.23 -4.09 4.33
CA HIS A 37 -9.93 -4.44 3.10
C HIS A 37 -9.51 -3.50 1.96
N ARG A 38 -9.46 -4.02 0.72
CA ARG A 38 -9.07 -3.26 -0.48
C ARG A 38 -9.80 -1.93 -0.59
N ASP A 39 -11.11 -1.92 -0.42
CA ASP A 39 -11.91 -0.69 -0.54
C ASP A 39 -11.59 0.34 0.55
N VAL A 40 -11.20 -0.12 1.75
CA VAL A 40 -10.76 0.77 2.84
C VAL A 40 -9.41 1.40 2.48
N VAL A 41 -8.48 0.61 1.92
CA VAL A 41 -7.19 1.13 1.41
C VAL A 41 -7.43 2.16 0.32
N VAL A 42 -8.30 1.87 -0.65
CA VAL A 42 -8.63 2.81 -1.74
C VAL A 42 -9.24 4.11 -1.22
N ALA A 43 -10.17 4.02 -0.26
CA ALA A 43 -10.75 5.19 0.37
C ALA A 43 -9.70 6.01 1.15
N TYR A 44 -8.79 5.34 1.85
CA TYR A 44 -7.71 5.98 2.59
C TYR A 44 -6.73 6.71 1.65
N VAL A 45 -6.29 6.05 0.57
CA VAL A 45 -5.41 6.64 -0.44
C VAL A 45 -6.07 7.84 -1.13
N ALA A 46 -7.36 7.75 -1.45
CA ALA A 46 -8.11 8.89 -1.99
C ALA A 46 -8.09 10.08 -1.03
N LYS A 47 -8.36 9.83 0.27
CA LYS A 47 -8.31 10.85 1.31
C LYS A 47 -6.92 11.48 1.44
N GLN A 48 -5.85 10.68 1.38
CA GLN A 48 -4.46 11.16 1.40
C GLN A 48 -4.14 12.05 0.19
N ARG A 49 -4.71 11.74 -0.97
CA ARG A 49 -4.62 12.55 -2.20
C ARG A 49 -5.54 13.79 -2.18
N GLY A 50 -6.23 14.07 -1.06
CA GLY A 50 -7.15 15.21 -0.93
C GLY A 50 -8.50 15.03 -1.61
N LEU A 51 -8.85 13.80 -2.00
CA LEU A 51 -10.10 13.47 -2.66
C LEU A 51 -11.14 13.02 -1.63
N TYR A 52 -12.33 13.63 -1.66
CA TYR A 52 -13.44 13.24 -0.79
C TYR A 52 -14.00 11.85 -1.13
N ARG A 53 -14.03 11.48 -2.42
CA ARG A 53 -14.47 10.18 -2.90
C ARG A 53 -13.45 9.59 -3.87
N PRO A 54 -13.09 8.30 -3.76
CA PRO A 54 -12.21 7.65 -4.72
C PRO A 54 -12.88 7.58 -6.10
N PRO A 55 -12.29 8.21 -7.14
CA PRO A 55 -12.79 8.10 -8.51
C PRO A 55 -12.58 6.69 -9.07
N ASP A 56 -13.38 6.30 -10.06
CA ASP A 56 -13.29 4.97 -10.68
C ASP A 56 -11.95 4.68 -11.35
N SER A 57 -11.22 5.71 -11.76
CA SER A 57 -9.85 5.58 -12.26
C SER A 57 -8.91 5.09 -11.15
N LEU A 58 -8.96 5.70 -9.96
CA LEU A 58 -8.15 5.33 -8.81
C LEU A 58 -8.51 3.91 -8.31
N ARG A 59 -9.81 3.59 -8.28
CA ARG A 59 -10.27 2.24 -7.90
C ARG A 59 -9.69 1.17 -8.83
N ARG A 60 -9.70 1.43 -10.14
CA ARG A 60 -9.14 0.51 -11.16
C ARG A 60 -7.62 0.42 -11.07
N GLU A 61 -6.93 1.55 -10.87
CA GLU A 61 -5.48 1.59 -10.72
C GLU A 61 -5.01 0.77 -9.52
N LEU A 62 -5.58 1.02 -8.33
CA LEU A 62 -5.23 0.26 -7.13
C LEU A 62 -5.70 -1.20 -7.22
N GLY A 63 -6.87 -1.44 -7.82
CA GLY A 63 -7.38 -2.79 -8.09
C GLY A 63 -6.39 -3.60 -8.94
N ALA A 64 -5.96 -3.05 -10.07
CA ALA A 64 -4.97 -3.68 -10.94
C ALA A 64 -3.62 -3.89 -10.24
N ALA A 65 -3.20 -2.97 -9.37
CA ALA A 65 -1.99 -3.16 -8.57
C ALA A 65 -2.13 -4.32 -7.57
N PHE A 66 -3.28 -4.47 -6.91
CA PHE A 66 -3.57 -5.62 -6.05
C PHE A 66 -3.61 -6.93 -6.85
N ASP A 67 -4.28 -6.95 -8.00
CA ASP A 67 -4.40 -8.15 -8.85
C ASP A 67 -3.03 -8.57 -9.40
N ALA A 68 -2.23 -7.63 -9.90
CA ALA A 68 -0.86 -7.88 -10.34
C ALA A 68 0.03 -8.39 -9.19
N TYR A 69 -0.21 -7.90 -7.96
CA TYR A 69 0.50 -8.40 -6.78
C TYR A 69 0.04 -9.80 -6.39
N CYS A 70 -1.24 -10.15 -6.52
CA CYS A 70 -1.75 -11.51 -6.34
C CYS A 70 -1.12 -12.48 -7.33
N ASP A 71 -1.12 -12.14 -8.62
CA ASP A 71 -0.56 -12.98 -9.67
C ASP A 71 0.93 -13.22 -9.46
N GLY A 72 1.67 -12.19 -9.00
CA GLY A 72 3.09 -12.31 -8.65
C GLY A 72 3.36 -13.00 -7.30
N ALA A 73 2.49 -12.83 -6.31
CA ALA A 73 2.60 -13.48 -4.99
C ALA A 73 2.19 -14.97 -5.00
N CYS A 74 1.60 -15.44 -6.10
CA CYS A 74 1.41 -16.87 -6.36
C CYS A 74 2.75 -17.59 -6.60
N ASP A 75 3.86 -16.85 -6.78
CA ASP A 75 5.21 -17.40 -6.71
C ASP A 75 5.64 -17.59 -5.24
N PRO A 76 5.79 -18.83 -4.74
CA PRO A 76 6.13 -19.11 -3.34
C PRO A 76 7.55 -18.65 -2.95
N ARG A 77 8.37 -18.20 -3.90
CA ARG A 77 9.70 -17.62 -3.66
C ARG A 77 9.69 -16.10 -3.64
N ALA A 78 8.61 -15.44 -4.05
CA ALA A 78 8.49 -13.99 -3.95
C ALA A 78 8.33 -13.60 -2.47
N PRO A 79 9.32 -12.93 -1.85
CA PRO A 79 9.23 -12.54 -0.46
C PRO A 79 8.40 -11.26 -0.36
N GLY A 80 7.11 -11.39 -0.64
CA GLY A 80 6.17 -10.28 -0.80
C GLY A 80 6.09 -9.38 0.44
N LEU A 81 5.79 -8.11 0.19
CA LEU A 81 5.46 -7.08 1.17
C LEU A 81 4.02 -7.23 1.67
N LEU A 82 3.15 -7.78 0.82
CA LEU A 82 1.71 -7.91 1.06
C LEU A 82 1.31 -9.39 0.96
N HIS A 83 0.29 -9.79 1.71
CA HIS A 83 -0.34 -11.10 1.62
C HIS A 83 -1.84 -11.04 1.92
N LEU A 84 -2.55 -12.13 1.60
CA LEU A 84 -3.98 -12.30 1.82
C LEU A 84 -4.22 -13.25 3.01
N PRO A 85 -4.39 -12.75 4.25
CA PRO A 85 -4.52 -13.60 5.44
C PRO A 85 -5.73 -14.56 5.41
N TYR A 86 -6.76 -14.25 4.62
CA TYR A 86 -7.99 -15.05 4.50
C TYR A 86 -8.18 -15.60 3.08
N GLY A 87 -7.13 -15.58 2.25
CA GLY A 87 -7.18 -16.02 0.86
C GLY A 87 -7.73 -14.99 -0.14
N PRO A 88 -7.70 -15.31 -1.45
CA PRO A 88 -7.92 -14.35 -2.55
C PRO A 88 -9.32 -13.77 -2.62
N GLN A 89 -10.33 -14.48 -2.12
CA GLN A 89 -11.73 -14.02 -2.15
C GLN A 89 -12.05 -12.99 -1.07
N SER A 90 -11.22 -12.87 -0.02
CA SER A 90 -11.51 -11.96 1.10
C SER A 90 -11.30 -10.49 0.77
N ALA A 91 -10.59 -10.18 -0.31
CA ALA A 91 -10.14 -8.83 -0.67
C ALA A 91 -9.46 -8.06 0.50
N ARG A 92 -8.99 -8.79 1.51
CA ARG A 92 -8.37 -8.25 2.72
C ARG A 92 -6.89 -8.52 2.64
N TRP A 93 -6.14 -7.43 2.69
CA TRP A 93 -4.70 -7.43 2.52
C TRP A 93 -4.02 -7.10 3.84
N ALA A 94 -2.87 -7.71 4.06
CA ALA A 94 -2.03 -7.44 5.21
C ALA A 94 -0.56 -7.32 4.79
N LEU A 95 0.18 -6.49 5.51
CA LEU A 95 1.63 -6.44 5.42
C LEU A 95 2.21 -7.76 5.94
N THR A 96 3.23 -8.28 5.26
CA THR A 96 4.08 -9.33 5.84
C THR A 96 5.00 -8.75 6.91
N ASP A 97 5.59 -9.58 7.77
CA ASP A 97 6.65 -9.14 8.70
C ASP A 97 7.78 -8.39 7.99
N ARG A 98 8.12 -8.82 6.76
CA ARG A 98 9.10 -8.13 5.92
C ARG A 98 8.60 -6.74 5.51
N GLY A 99 7.35 -6.63 5.07
CA GLY A 99 6.70 -5.36 4.74
C GLY A 99 6.70 -4.38 5.92
N TYR A 100 6.26 -4.85 7.09
CA TYR A 100 6.31 -4.07 8.33
C TYR A 100 7.72 -3.60 8.65
N ARG A 101 8.71 -4.51 8.63
CA ARG A 101 10.10 -4.17 8.96
C ARG A 101 10.69 -3.17 7.98
N MET A 102 10.41 -3.32 6.68
CA MET A 102 10.90 -2.39 5.65
C MET A 102 10.31 -0.99 5.83
N LEU A 103 9.01 -0.89 6.08
CA LEU A 103 8.35 0.41 6.29
C LEU A 103 8.72 1.05 7.64
N ARG A 104 8.80 0.27 8.73
CA ARG A 104 9.17 0.75 10.07
C ARG A 104 10.63 1.15 10.20
N MET A 105 11.55 0.35 9.65
CA MET A 105 12.94 0.81 9.52
C MET A 105 13.01 2.04 8.61
N GLY A 106 12.02 2.22 7.74
CA GLY A 106 11.78 3.35 6.87
C GLY A 106 11.58 4.71 7.54
N GLU A 107 10.81 4.71 8.62
CA GLU A 107 10.37 5.90 9.36
C GLU A 107 11.44 6.47 10.31
N ALA A 108 12.52 5.74 10.58
CA ALA A 108 13.61 6.18 11.45
C ALA A 108 14.67 6.96 10.66
N ARG A 109 14.38 8.19 10.24
CA ARG A 109 15.38 9.27 10.15
C ARG A 109 14.76 10.65 9.94
#